data_AF-A0A2T3KYP7-F1
#
_entry.id   AF-A0A2T3KYP7-F1
#
_cell.length_a   1.000
_cell.length_b   1.000
_cell.length_c   1.000
_cell.angle_alpha   90.00
_cell.angle_beta   90.00
_cell.angle_gamma   90.00
#
_symmetry.space_group_name_H-M   'P 1'
#
loop_
_entity.id
_entity.type
_entity.pdbx_description
1 polymer ?
#
loop_
_entity_poly.entity_id
_entity_poly.type
_entity_poly.pdbx_seq_one_letter_code
_entity_poly.pdbx_strand_id
1 'polypeptide(L)'
;MWLIGALTVSLLAIYFWFQKAQKDNNQLKKQFEQIMMLRQLIEFIRYHRRFCHQKLAHPNINVEFDESVNVKTHIMKETLTALIHLADSNHKPMFRILRKEIQTLLTECHEYTLQRSQAIHGRIIRHIMYLIDDVVSSALLTSEKDHAFEHYQAAWPIILNSLDNLHRFRWTIDHYPIKSNIYQRELKIHIKMIQRRLGQIQMLSQQQPPTWPIEKLLPNFLALSFDAPDEKGLKEGLYRCSFQISDTIFQYFDLILADIADELTIEAPSLTACLADHDCQK
;
A
#
# COMPACT_ATOMS: atom_id res chain seq x y z
N MET A 1 -15.51 57.36 -15.20
CA MET A 1 -14.27 56.71 -15.68
C MET A 1 -13.59 55.88 -14.60
N TRP A 2 -13.25 56.45 -13.43
CA TRP A 2 -12.60 55.70 -12.33
C TRP A 2 -13.37 54.48 -11.83
N LEU A 3 -14.70 54.57 -11.69
CA LEU A 3 -15.55 53.44 -11.28
C LEU A 3 -15.55 52.27 -12.27
N ILE A 4 -15.51 52.57 -13.57
CA ILE A 4 -15.48 51.53 -14.62
C ILE A 4 -14.10 50.85 -14.63
N GLY A 5 -13.02 51.62 -14.45
CA GLY A 5 -11.66 51.07 -14.32
C GLY A 5 -11.47 50.20 -13.07
N ALA A 6 -12.05 50.59 -11.94
CA ALA A 6 -12.02 49.77 -10.73
C ALA A 6 -12.80 48.46 -10.91
N LEU A 7 -13.98 48.51 -11.54
CA LEU A 7 -14.81 47.34 -11.81
C LEU A 7 -14.10 46.33 -12.73
N THR A 8 -13.43 46.80 -13.79
CA THR A 8 -12.70 45.92 -14.71
C THR A 8 -11.50 45.25 -14.02
N VAL A 9 -10.75 45.97 -13.18
CA VAL A 9 -9.66 45.38 -12.39
C VAL A 9 -10.18 44.34 -11.40
N SER A 10 -11.28 44.62 -10.70
CA SER A 10 -11.89 43.66 -9.79
C SER A 10 -12.36 42.39 -10.50
N LEU A 11 -13.00 42.52 -11.67
CA LEU A 11 -13.44 41.36 -12.47
C LEU A 11 -12.25 40.52 -12.97
N LEU A 12 -11.15 41.17 -13.40
CA LEU A 12 -9.93 40.47 -13.81
C LEU A 12 -9.26 39.75 -12.63
N ALA A 13 -9.24 40.35 -11.45
CA ALA A 13 -8.72 39.72 -10.24
C ALA A 13 -9.54 38.48 -9.84
N ILE A 14 -10.88 38.59 -9.87
CA ILE A 14 -11.79 37.47 -9.60
C ILE A 14 -11.60 36.35 -10.64
N TYR A 15 -11.51 36.68 -11.92
CA TYR A 15 -11.29 35.70 -12.99
C TYR A 15 -9.94 34.97 -12.84
N PHE A 16 -8.87 35.71 -12.54
CA PHE A 16 -7.56 35.13 -12.29
C PHE A 16 -7.57 34.21 -11.06
N TRP A 17 -8.22 34.63 -9.98
CA TRP A 17 -8.38 33.82 -8.77
C TRP A 17 -9.18 32.54 -9.05
N PHE A 18 -10.27 32.63 -9.82
CA PHE A 18 -11.06 31.47 -10.22
C PHE A 18 -10.24 30.48 -11.06
N GLN A 19 -9.46 30.95 -12.03
CA GLN A 19 -8.57 30.07 -12.81
C GLN A 19 -7.51 29.42 -11.94
N LYS A 20 -6.93 30.16 -10.99
CA LYS A 20 -5.92 29.64 -10.06
C LYS A 20 -6.53 28.55 -9.18
N ALA A 21 -7.68 28.81 -8.56
CA ALA A 21 -8.43 27.83 -7.79
C ALA A 21 -8.77 26.56 -8.58
N GLN A 22 -9.19 26.71 -9.85
CA GLN A 22 -9.49 25.56 -10.71
C GLN A 22 -8.24 24.74 -11.05
N LYS A 23 -7.09 25.40 -11.30
CA LYS A 23 -5.81 24.71 -11.55
C LYS A 23 -5.34 23.94 -10.32
N ASP A 24 -5.46 24.54 -9.14
CA ASP A 24 -5.02 23.95 -7.89
C ASP A 24 -5.87 22.71 -7.55
N ASN A 25 -7.19 22.80 -7.71
CA ASN A 25 -8.10 21.65 -7.54
C ASN A 25 -7.80 20.51 -8.53
N ASN A 26 -7.52 20.84 -9.80
CA ASN A 26 -7.17 19.84 -10.81
C ASN A 26 -5.82 19.17 -10.50
N GLN A 27 -4.84 19.91 -9.99
CA GLN A 27 -3.56 19.37 -9.57
C GLN A 27 -3.74 18.42 -8.39
N LEU A 28 -4.51 18.83 -7.38
CA LEU A 28 -4.78 18.04 -6.20
C LEU A 28 -5.50 16.72 -6.56
N LYS A 29 -6.49 16.77 -7.45
CA LYS A 29 -7.18 15.58 -7.97
C LYS A 29 -6.21 14.60 -8.64
N LYS A 30 -5.28 15.10 -9.46
CA LYS A 30 -4.25 14.27 -10.12
C LYS A 30 -3.30 13.62 -9.11
N GLN A 31 -2.87 14.35 -8.09
CA GLN A 31 -2.02 13.80 -7.04
C GLN A 31 -2.76 12.70 -6.27
N PHE A 32 -4.04 12.89 -5.97
CA PHE A 32 -4.85 11.86 -5.32
C PHE A 32 -5.07 10.62 -6.21
N GLU A 33 -5.32 10.81 -7.50
CA GLU A 33 -5.35 9.71 -8.48
C GLU A 33 -4.03 8.93 -8.51
N GLN A 34 -2.90 9.63 -8.47
CA GLN A 34 -1.57 9.03 -8.40
C GLN A 34 -1.38 8.19 -7.12
N ILE A 35 -1.86 8.68 -5.98
CA ILE A 35 -1.84 7.96 -4.69
C ILE A 35 -2.66 6.67 -4.79
N MET A 36 -3.87 6.73 -5.36
CA MET A 36 -4.73 5.56 -5.53
C MET A 36 -4.13 4.51 -6.47
N MET A 37 -3.51 4.94 -7.57
CA MET A 37 -2.80 4.05 -8.50
C MET A 37 -1.57 3.39 -7.85
N LEU A 38 -0.79 4.13 -7.05
CA LEU A 38 0.31 3.57 -6.26
C LEU A 38 -0.21 2.56 -5.22
N ARG A 39 -1.33 2.86 -4.57
CA ARG A 39 -1.98 1.95 -3.62
C ARG A 39 -2.46 0.66 -4.29
N GLN A 40 -3.01 0.75 -5.50
CA GLN A 40 -3.38 -0.40 -6.32
C GLN A 40 -2.15 -1.22 -6.73
N LEU A 41 -1.04 -0.55 -7.06
CA LEU A 41 0.22 -1.21 -7.37
C LEU A 41 0.73 -2.05 -6.19
N ILE A 42 0.57 -1.57 -4.95
CA ILE A 42 0.87 -2.37 -3.75
C ILE A 42 0.04 -3.66 -3.73
N GLU A 43 -1.26 -3.61 -4.02
CA GLU A 43 -2.10 -4.82 -4.06
C GLU A 43 -1.60 -5.82 -5.11
N PHE A 44 -1.21 -5.37 -6.30
CA PHE A 44 -0.65 -6.25 -7.32
C PHE A 44 0.64 -6.92 -6.86
N ILE A 45 1.55 -6.16 -6.22
CA ILE A 45 2.81 -6.72 -5.70
C ILE A 45 2.55 -7.69 -4.54
N ARG A 46 1.55 -7.43 -3.69
CA ARG A 46 1.15 -8.34 -2.60
C ARG A 46 0.51 -9.62 -3.12
N TYR A 47 -0.32 -9.50 -4.16
CA TYR A 47 -0.89 -10.65 -4.88
C TYR A 47 0.21 -11.51 -5.51
N HIS A 48 1.13 -10.88 -6.27
CA HIS A 48 2.26 -11.57 -6.89
C HIS A 48 3.17 -12.25 -5.84
N ARG A 49 3.37 -11.62 -4.67
CA ARG A 49 4.10 -12.26 -3.55
C ARG A 49 3.46 -13.57 -3.10
N ARG A 50 2.13 -13.61 -2.96
CA ARG A 50 1.40 -14.82 -2.56
C ARG A 50 1.56 -15.91 -3.62
N PHE A 51 1.42 -15.54 -4.89
CA PHE A 51 1.63 -16.44 -6.02
C PHE A 51 3.05 -17.04 -6.02
N CYS A 52 4.09 -16.20 -5.95
CA CYS A 52 5.47 -16.69 -5.88
C CYS A 52 5.71 -17.55 -4.62
N HIS A 53 5.13 -17.19 -3.48
CA HIS A 53 5.25 -18.00 -2.26
C HIS A 53 4.67 -19.41 -2.47
N GLN A 54 3.45 -19.52 -3.01
CA GLN A 54 2.84 -20.83 -3.29
C GLN A 54 3.71 -21.67 -4.22
N LYS A 55 4.21 -21.08 -5.30
CA LYS A 55 5.04 -21.77 -6.30
C LYS A 55 6.40 -22.22 -5.73
N LEU A 56 7.02 -21.40 -4.88
CA LEU A 56 8.33 -21.69 -4.28
C LEU A 56 8.23 -22.64 -3.06
N ALA A 57 7.16 -22.56 -2.27
CA ALA A 57 6.93 -23.44 -1.12
C ALA A 57 6.42 -24.84 -1.53
N HIS A 58 5.75 -24.92 -2.69
CA HIS A 58 5.16 -26.14 -3.22
C HIS A 58 5.53 -26.37 -4.71
N PRO A 59 6.81 -26.66 -5.03
CA PRO A 59 7.25 -26.81 -6.43
C PRO A 59 6.59 -27.96 -7.18
N ASN A 60 6.07 -28.96 -6.47
CA ASN A 60 5.40 -30.13 -7.06
C ASN A 60 3.89 -29.92 -7.29
N ILE A 61 3.33 -28.82 -6.79
CA ILE A 61 1.96 -28.43 -7.13
C ILE A 61 2.09 -27.61 -8.39
N ASN A 62 1.53 -28.11 -9.49
CA ASN A 62 1.27 -27.31 -10.68
C ASN A 62 0.22 -26.26 -10.30
N VAL A 63 0.67 -25.18 -9.67
CA VAL A 63 -0.09 -23.94 -9.63
C VAL A 63 -0.06 -23.46 -11.08
N GLU A 64 -1.09 -23.82 -11.85
CA GLU A 64 -1.27 -23.27 -13.19
C GLU A 64 -1.08 -21.76 -13.10
N PHE A 65 -0.31 -21.23 -14.04
CA PHE A 65 -0.15 -19.79 -14.18
C PHE A 65 -1.51 -19.27 -14.63
N ASP A 66 -2.37 -19.02 -13.64
CA ASP A 66 -3.76 -18.64 -13.84
C ASP A 66 -3.81 -17.45 -14.80
N GLU A 67 -4.74 -17.48 -15.73
CA GLU A 67 -5.04 -16.38 -16.65
C GLU A 67 -5.17 -15.06 -15.86
N SER A 68 -5.67 -15.13 -14.61
CA SER A 68 -5.73 -14.02 -13.68
C SER A 68 -4.37 -13.37 -13.34
N VAL A 69 -3.28 -14.14 -13.27
CA VAL A 69 -1.93 -13.62 -12.99
C VAL A 69 -1.40 -12.87 -14.21
N ASN A 70 -1.63 -13.38 -15.42
CA ASN A 70 -1.25 -12.70 -16.67
C ASN A 70 -2.02 -11.37 -16.82
N VAL A 71 -3.34 -11.39 -16.60
CA VAL A 71 -4.18 -10.19 -16.64
C VAL A 71 -3.71 -9.17 -15.60
N LYS A 72 -3.54 -9.57 -14.34
CA LYS A 72 -3.04 -8.66 -13.29
C LYS A 72 -1.64 -8.12 -13.57
N THR A 73 -0.77 -8.93 -14.17
CA THR A 73 0.59 -8.50 -14.58
C THR A 73 0.52 -7.48 -15.71
N HIS A 74 -0.41 -7.65 -16.65
CA HIS A 74 -0.65 -6.68 -17.72
C HIS A 74 -1.15 -5.35 -17.15
N ILE A 75 -2.23 -5.38 -16.35
CA ILE A 75 -2.79 -4.19 -15.68
C ILE A 75 -1.72 -3.48 -14.84
N MET A 76 -0.86 -4.25 -14.16
CA MET A 76 0.24 -3.67 -13.37
C MET A 76 1.24 -2.88 -14.23
N LYS A 77 1.58 -3.39 -15.43
CA LYS A 77 2.49 -2.70 -16.37
C LYS A 77 1.85 -1.44 -16.95
N GLU A 78 0.55 -1.48 -17.25
CA GLU A 78 -0.22 -0.32 -17.71
C GLU A 78 -0.30 0.74 -16.62
N THR A 79 -0.70 0.35 -15.41
CA THR A 79 -0.74 1.22 -14.21
C THR A 79 0.59 1.94 -14.03
N LEU A 80 1.71 1.23 -14.14
CA LEU A 80 3.04 1.81 -13.95
C LEU A 80 3.45 2.76 -15.09
N THR A 81 2.99 2.50 -16.30
CA THR A 81 3.20 3.40 -17.45
C THR A 81 2.41 4.68 -17.24
N ALA A 82 1.13 4.58 -16.87
CA ALA A 82 0.29 5.72 -16.53
C ALA A 82 0.86 6.54 -15.36
N LEU A 83 1.36 5.90 -14.30
CA LEU A 83 2.05 6.57 -13.18
C LEU A 83 3.27 7.39 -13.63
N ILE A 84 4.10 6.86 -14.55
CA ILE A 84 5.25 7.60 -15.10
C ILE A 84 4.80 8.82 -15.93
N HIS A 85 3.68 8.71 -16.64
CA HIS A 85 3.12 9.82 -17.41
C HIS A 85 2.54 10.91 -16.51
N LEU A 86 1.89 10.53 -15.41
CA LEU A 86 1.27 11.43 -14.44
C LEU A 86 2.31 12.14 -13.55
N ALA A 87 3.44 11.48 -13.27
CA ALA A 87 4.47 12.03 -12.41
C ALA A 87 5.13 13.30 -12.98
N ASP A 88 5.41 14.26 -12.09
CA ASP A 88 6.21 15.45 -12.41
C ASP A 88 7.60 15.07 -12.92
N SER A 89 8.21 15.97 -13.70
CA SER A 89 9.54 15.74 -14.31
C SER A 89 10.60 15.31 -13.29
N ASN A 90 10.52 15.85 -12.08
CA ASN A 90 11.46 15.57 -10.99
C ASN A 90 11.27 14.17 -10.39
N HIS A 91 10.05 13.63 -10.41
CA HIS A 91 9.73 12.33 -9.83
C HIS A 91 9.83 11.18 -10.85
N LYS A 92 9.75 11.46 -12.17
CA LYS A 92 9.90 10.46 -13.24
C LYS A 92 11.07 9.48 -13.09
N PRO A 93 12.28 9.89 -12.63
CA PRO A 93 13.37 8.95 -12.39
C PRO A 93 13.01 7.85 -11.38
N MET A 94 12.34 8.18 -10.27
CA MET A 94 11.98 7.21 -9.23
C MET A 94 10.97 6.18 -9.74
N PHE A 95 9.95 6.61 -10.50
CA PHE A 95 9.00 5.70 -11.15
C PHE A 95 9.66 4.79 -12.20
N ARG A 96 10.69 5.27 -12.91
CA ARG A 96 11.46 4.43 -13.85
C ARG A 96 12.28 3.37 -13.12
N ILE A 97 12.87 3.70 -11.97
CA ILE A 97 13.56 2.74 -11.10
C ILE A 97 12.56 1.67 -10.63
N LEU A 98 11.39 2.10 -10.12
CA LEU A 98 10.33 1.18 -9.71
C LEU A 98 9.91 0.22 -10.83
N ARG A 99 9.75 0.73 -12.05
CA ARG A 99 9.46 -0.10 -13.24
C ARG A 99 10.53 -1.14 -13.50
N LYS A 100 11.80 -0.77 -13.42
CA LYS A 100 12.89 -1.73 -13.58
C LYS A 100 12.84 -2.81 -12.51
N GLU A 101 12.64 -2.44 -11.24
CA GLU A 101 12.56 -3.40 -10.13
C GLU A 101 11.38 -4.38 -10.29
N ILE A 102 10.21 -3.87 -10.66
CA ILE A 102 9.02 -4.70 -10.88
C ILE A 102 9.21 -5.62 -12.09
N GLN A 103 9.80 -5.12 -13.18
CA GLN A 103 10.09 -5.95 -14.36
C GLN A 103 11.04 -7.10 -14.02
N THR A 104 12.13 -6.81 -13.30
CA THR A 104 13.06 -7.82 -12.78
C THR A 104 12.36 -8.85 -11.90
N LEU A 105 11.49 -8.39 -10.98
CA LEU A 105 10.73 -9.28 -10.12
C LEU A 105 9.85 -10.24 -10.93
N LEU A 106 9.11 -9.73 -11.92
CA LEU A 106 8.21 -10.52 -12.74
C LEU A 106 8.95 -11.57 -13.58
N THR A 107 10.13 -11.24 -14.09
CA THR A 107 10.91 -12.16 -14.94
C THR A 107 11.65 -13.19 -14.12
N GLU A 108 12.24 -12.82 -12.99
CA GLU A 108 13.20 -13.66 -12.26
C GLU A 108 12.60 -14.37 -11.03
N CYS A 109 11.33 -14.13 -10.66
CA CYS A 109 10.78 -14.67 -9.41
C CYS A 109 10.93 -16.19 -9.27
N HIS A 110 10.88 -16.92 -10.39
CA HIS A 110 10.99 -18.37 -10.45
C HIS A 110 12.39 -18.89 -10.09
N GLU A 111 13.43 -18.06 -10.20
CA GLU A 111 14.81 -18.40 -9.85
C GLU A 111 15.15 -18.05 -8.38
N TYR A 112 14.23 -17.41 -7.67
CA TYR A 112 14.49 -16.91 -6.32
C TYR A 112 14.27 -17.98 -5.26
N THR A 113 15.09 -17.93 -4.21
CA THR A 113 14.73 -18.59 -2.95
C THR A 113 13.50 -17.91 -2.34
N LEU A 114 12.77 -18.61 -1.48
CA LEU A 114 11.61 -18.04 -0.80
C LEU A 114 11.97 -16.74 -0.05
N GLN A 115 13.08 -16.76 0.69
CA GLN A 115 13.59 -15.60 1.42
C GLN A 115 13.91 -14.42 0.48
N ARG A 116 14.63 -14.68 -0.63
CA ARG A 116 14.97 -13.64 -1.61
C ARG A 116 13.71 -13.03 -2.23
N SER A 117 12.73 -13.88 -2.58
CA SER A 117 11.44 -13.43 -3.08
C SER A 117 10.74 -12.52 -2.07
N GLN A 118 10.62 -12.91 -0.80
CA GLN A 118 10.01 -12.08 0.23
C GLN A 118 10.72 -10.73 0.41
N ALA A 119 12.06 -10.73 0.40
CA ALA A 119 12.88 -9.53 0.55
C ALA A 119 12.68 -8.54 -0.61
N ILE A 120 12.73 -9.01 -1.86
CA ILE A 120 12.56 -8.15 -3.05
C ILE A 120 11.17 -7.55 -3.11
N HIS A 121 10.12 -8.35 -2.89
CA HIS A 121 8.75 -7.81 -2.78
C HIS A 121 8.64 -6.78 -1.65
N GLY A 122 9.35 -6.99 -0.53
CA GLY A 122 9.34 -6.08 0.61
C GLY A 122 10.00 -4.74 0.30
N ARG A 123 11.08 -4.77 -0.47
CA ARG A 123 11.77 -3.57 -0.96
C ARG A 123 10.88 -2.78 -1.93
N ILE A 124 10.26 -3.45 -2.90
CA ILE A 124 9.36 -2.81 -3.87
C ILE A 124 8.16 -2.16 -3.17
N ILE A 125 7.50 -2.87 -2.24
CA ILE A 125 6.38 -2.28 -1.48
C ILE A 125 6.84 -1.04 -0.70
N ARG A 126 8.03 -1.07 -0.06
CA ARG A 126 8.58 0.11 0.63
C ARG A 126 8.88 1.27 -0.32
N HIS A 127 9.42 0.99 -1.51
CA HIS A 127 9.64 2.01 -2.53
C HIS A 127 8.31 2.68 -2.94
N ILE A 128 7.26 1.88 -3.19
CA ILE A 128 5.93 2.41 -3.51
C ILE A 128 5.38 3.25 -2.34
N MET A 129 5.53 2.77 -1.10
CA MET A 129 5.12 3.51 0.09
C MET A 129 5.81 4.88 0.17
N TYR A 130 7.13 4.97 -0.07
CA TYR A 130 7.82 6.27 -0.07
C TYR A 130 7.36 7.20 -1.20
N LEU A 131 6.96 6.66 -2.36
CA LEU A 131 6.35 7.47 -3.41
C LEU A 131 4.96 7.98 -3.00
N ILE A 132 4.16 7.18 -2.29
CA ILE A 132 2.89 7.65 -1.73
C ILE A 132 3.15 8.78 -0.73
N ASP A 133 4.13 8.61 0.15
CA ASP A 133 4.49 9.61 1.17
C ASP A 133 4.88 10.97 0.57
N ASP A 134 5.70 10.94 -0.48
CA ASP A 134 6.13 12.12 -1.21
C ASP A 134 4.95 12.82 -1.89
N VAL A 135 4.08 12.07 -2.58
CA VAL A 135 2.90 12.63 -3.26
C VAL A 135 1.87 13.15 -2.27
N VAL A 136 1.57 12.42 -1.18
CA VAL A 136 0.64 12.88 -0.12
C VAL A 136 1.18 14.14 0.54
N SER A 137 2.44 14.15 0.95
CA SER A 137 3.06 15.31 1.58
C SER A 137 3.04 16.53 0.66
N SER A 138 3.38 16.35 -0.61
CA SER A 138 3.31 17.42 -1.61
C SER A 138 1.89 17.96 -1.80
N ALA A 139 0.89 17.08 -1.87
CA ALA A 139 -0.51 17.44 -2.02
C ALA A 139 -1.02 18.26 -0.82
N LEU A 140 -0.73 17.81 0.39
CA LEU A 140 -1.18 18.47 1.63
C LEU A 140 -0.49 19.81 1.85
N LEU A 141 0.82 19.91 1.58
CA LEU A 141 1.56 21.17 1.69
C LEU A 141 1.12 22.20 0.64
N THR A 142 0.88 21.76 -0.60
CA THR A 142 0.46 22.68 -1.68
C THR A 142 -0.98 23.16 -1.49
N SER A 143 -1.82 22.38 -0.81
CA SER A 143 -3.21 22.74 -0.52
C SER A 143 -3.40 23.48 0.81
N GLU A 144 -2.31 23.77 1.54
CA GLU A 144 -2.31 24.45 2.85
C GLU A 144 -3.21 23.73 3.88
N LYS A 145 -3.24 22.39 3.82
CA LYS A 145 -4.03 21.53 4.70
C LYS A 145 -3.19 21.04 5.87
N ASP A 146 -2.77 21.96 6.73
CA ASP A 146 -1.85 21.68 7.84
C ASP A 146 -2.36 20.59 8.78
N HIS A 147 -3.66 20.60 9.11
CA HIS A 147 -4.28 19.58 9.96
C HIS A 147 -4.20 18.18 9.34
N ALA A 148 -4.58 18.04 8.06
CA ALA A 148 -4.48 16.78 7.33
C ALA A 148 -3.02 16.29 7.24
N PHE A 149 -2.08 17.24 7.05
CA PHE A 149 -0.66 16.94 7.03
C PHE A 149 -0.16 16.42 8.37
N GLU A 150 -0.52 17.06 9.49
CA GLU A 150 -0.20 16.60 10.83
C GLU A 150 -0.79 15.23 11.14
N HIS A 151 -2.06 15.01 10.77
CA HIS A 151 -2.74 13.71 10.90
C HIS A 151 -2.00 12.61 10.14
N TYR A 152 -1.67 12.87 8.87
CA TYR A 152 -0.90 11.95 8.04
C TYR A 152 0.49 11.67 8.64
N GLN A 153 1.23 12.70 9.06
CA GLN A 153 2.57 12.58 9.65
C GLN A 153 2.55 11.84 10.99
N ALA A 154 1.46 11.91 11.75
CA ALA A 154 1.28 11.11 12.98
C ALA A 154 1.08 9.61 12.67
N ALA A 155 0.36 9.30 11.59
CA ALA A 155 0.03 7.92 11.20
C ALA A 155 1.14 7.22 10.40
N TRP A 156 1.80 7.93 9.50
CA TRP A 156 2.84 7.40 8.59
C TRP A 156 3.92 6.54 9.27
N PRO A 157 4.64 7.03 10.31
CA PRO A 157 5.67 6.23 10.97
C PRO A 157 5.09 4.98 11.65
N ILE A 158 3.84 5.02 12.10
CA ILE A 158 3.17 3.87 12.74
C ILE A 158 2.91 2.78 11.70
N ILE A 159 2.45 3.13 10.50
CA ILE A 159 2.25 2.20 9.37
C ILE A 159 3.59 1.60 8.92
N LEU A 160 4.60 2.44 8.67
CA LEU A 160 5.92 2.00 8.21
C LEU A 160 6.57 1.04 9.22
N ASN A 161 6.54 1.39 10.51
CA ASN A 161 7.06 0.52 11.57
C ASN A 161 6.26 -0.80 11.68
N SER A 162 4.97 -0.81 11.36
CA SER A 162 4.17 -2.04 11.33
C SER A 162 4.62 -2.97 10.19
N LEU A 163 4.97 -2.43 9.03
CA LEU A 163 5.58 -3.19 7.93
C LEU A 163 6.96 -3.75 8.30
N ASP A 164 7.77 -2.99 9.04
CA ASP A 164 9.07 -3.46 9.53
C ASP A 164 8.92 -4.62 10.52
N ASN A 165 7.93 -4.56 11.41
CA ASN A 165 7.61 -5.68 12.29
C ASN A 165 7.11 -6.91 11.52
N LEU A 166 6.30 -6.72 10.48
CA LEU A 166 5.88 -7.81 9.61
C LEU A 166 7.07 -8.44 8.88
N HIS A 167 8.04 -7.64 8.45
CA HIS A 167 9.28 -8.15 7.88
C HIS A 167 10.06 -8.98 8.90
N ARG A 168 10.22 -8.49 10.13
CA ARG A 168 10.85 -9.24 11.23
C ARG A 168 10.11 -10.53 11.56
N PHE A 169 8.77 -10.50 11.58
CA PHE A 169 7.95 -11.70 11.75
C PHE A 169 8.27 -12.75 10.69
N ARG A 170 8.27 -12.38 9.40
CA ARG A 170 8.60 -13.30 8.30
C ARG A 170 10.04 -13.79 8.37
N TRP A 171 10.98 -12.93 8.74
CA TRP A 171 12.36 -13.33 8.95
C TRP A 171 12.48 -14.37 10.07
N THR A 172 11.79 -14.14 11.19
CA THR A 172 11.75 -15.07 12.32
C THR A 172 11.25 -16.44 11.88
N ILE A 173 10.20 -16.54 11.04
CA ILE A 173 9.67 -17.82 10.51
C ILE A 173 10.78 -18.71 9.95
N ASP A 174 11.73 -18.14 9.21
CA ASP A 174 12.77 -18.89 8.50
C ASP A 174 14.06 -19.10 9.30
N HIS A 175 14.39 -18.22 10.26
CA HIS A 175 15.73 -18.14 10.84
C HIS A 175 15.85 -18.66 12.28
N TYR A 176 14.73 -18.96 12.95
CA TYR A 176 14.74 -19.51 14.30
C TYR A 176 14.43 -21.02 14.30
N PRO A 177 15.04 -21.79 15.22
CA PRO A 177 14.71 -23.20 15.38
C PRO A 177 13.30 -23.36 15.93
N ILE A 178 12.44 -24.06 15.18
CA ILE A 178 10.99 -24.19 15.47
C ILE A 178 10.71 -24.71 16.88
N LYS A 179 11.51 -25.68 17.34
CA LYS A 179 11.34 -26.37 18.63
C LYS A 179 11.83 -25.57 19.84
N SER A 180 12.20 -24.31 19.66
CA SER A 180 12.61 -23.44 20.76
C SER A 180 11.44 -22.64 21.30
N ASN A 181 11.28 -22.61 22.63
CA ASN A 181 10.33 -21.70 23.31
C ASN A 181 10.55 -20.23 22.91
N ILE A 182 11.76 -19.88 22.46
CA ILE A 182 12.09 -18.55 21.95
C ILE A 182 11.35 -18.27 20.65
N TYR A 183 11.20 -19.25 19.75
CA TYR A 183 10.59 -19.07 18.43
C TYR A 183 9.14 -18.54 18.51
N GLN A 184 8.28 -19.26 19.24
CA GLN A 184 6.89 -18.86 19.42
C GLN A 184 6.79 -17.51 20.14
N ARG A 185 7.64 -17.28 21.14
CA ARG A 185 7.68 -16.03 21.90
C ARG A 185 8.02 -14.83 21.01
N GLU A 186 9.06 -14.92 20.19
CA GLU A 186 9.46 -13.83 19.29
C GLU A 186 8.37 -13.54 18.23
N LEU A 187 7.79 -14.58 17.62
CA LEU A 187 6.68 -14.41 16.68
C LEU A 187 5.47 -13.71 17.33
N LYS A 188 5.12 -14.11 18.57
CA LYS A 188 4.03 -13.51 19.35
C LYS A 188 4.31 -12.04 19.67
N ILE A 189 5.56 -11.69 19.98
CA ILE A 189 5.95 -10.30 20.25
C ILE A 189 5.71 -9.43 19.02
N HIS A 190 6.13 -9.87 17.82
CA HIS A 190 5.91 -9.11 16.59
C HIS A 190 4.42 -8.87 16.32
N ILE A 191 3.57 -9.88 16.49
CA ILE A 191 2.11 -9.74 16.31
C ILE A 191 1.53 -8.73 17.30
N LYS A 192 1.87 -8.84 18.60
CA LYS A 192 1.39 -7.90 19.62
C LYS A 192 1.81 -6.45 19.33
N MET A 193 3.04 -6.25 18.88
CA MET A 193 3.52 -4.92 18.51
C MET A 193 2.75 -4.36 17.31
N ILE A 194 2.45 -5.18 16.30
CA ILE A 194 1.63 -4.77 15.16
C ILE A 194 0.21 -4.44 15.63
N GLN A 195 -0.42 -5.31 16.42
CA GLN A 195 -1.77 -5.06 16.96
C GLN A 195 -1.84 -3.73 17.72
N ARG A 196 -0.87 -3.46 18.61
CA ARG A 196 -0.80 -2.18 19.34
C ARG A 196 -0.70 -0.99 18.41
N ARG A 197 0.14 -1.06 17.36
CA ARG A 197 0.34 0.03 16.40
C ARG A 197 -0.90 0.28 15.56
N LEU A 198 -1.55 -0.78 15.07
CA LEU A 198 -2.79 -0.62 14.31
C LEU A 198 -3.93 -0.10 15.21
N GLY A 199 -3.94 -0.45 16.49
CA GLY A 199 -4.84 0.18 17.48
C GLY A 199 -4.59 1.68 17.64
N GLN A 200 -3.33 2.14 17.55
CA GLN A 200 -3.03 3.58 17.53
C GLN A 200 -3.58 4.25 16.27
N ILE A 201 -3.44 3.63 15.10
CA ILE A 201 -4.06 4.13 13.86
C ILE A 201 -5.58 4.24 14.00
N GLN A 202 -6.23 3.23 14.59
CA GLN A 202 -7.67 3.26 14.82
C GLN A 202 -8.12 4.44 15.69
N MET A 203 -7.31 4.82 16.68
CA MET A 203 -7.61 5.97 17.54
C MET A 203 -7.39 7.31 16.84
N LEU A 204 -6.48 7.35 15.85
CA LEU A 204 -6.22 8.54 15.05
C LEU A 204 -7.32 8.74 13.99
N SER A 205 -7.78 7.66 13.37
CA SER A 205 -8.70 7.74 12.24
C SER A 205 -10.12 8.09 12.66
N GLN A 206 -10.82 8.83 11.79
CA GLN A 206 -12.25 9.16 11.95
C GLN A 206 -13.16 8.16 11.21
N GLN A 207 -12.57 7.29 10.38
CA GLN A 207 -13.29 6.29 9.62
C GLN A 207 -13.82 5.14 10.50
N GLN A 208 -14.82 4.43 9.98
CA GLN A 208 -15.22 3.17 10.57
C GLN A 208 -14.08 2.14 10.50
N PRO A 209 -13.89 1.34 11.56
CA PRO A 209 -12.84 0.32 11.56
C PRO A 209 -13.09 -0.71 10.45
N PRO A 210 -12.02 -1.35 9.92
CA PRO A 210 -12.16 -2.26 8.80
C PRO A 210 -12.96 -3.50 9.20
N THR A 211 -13.55 -4.17 8.20
CA THR A 211 -14.36 -5.39 8.39
C THR A 211 -13.58 -6.52 9.08
N TRP A 212 -12.25 -6.56 8.92
CA TRP A 212 -11.40 -7.51 9.63
C TRP A 212 -10.79 -6.89 10.90
N PRO A 213 -11.20 -7.37 12.10
CA PRO A 213 -10.72 -6.79 13.36
C PRO A 213 -9.25 -7.15 13.64
N ILE A 214 -8.46 -6.16 14.07
CA ILE A 214 -7.07 -6.35 14.54
C ILE A 214 -7.02 -7.40 15.67
N GLU A 215 -8.07 -7.48 16.47
CA GLU A 215 -8.20 -8.39 17.61
C GLU A 215 -8.08 -9.86 17.20
N LYS A 216 -8.42 -10.20 15.94
CA LYS A 216 -8.32 -11.58 15.42
C LYS A 216 -6.90 -12.01 15.07
N LEU A 217 -5.93 -11.10 14.96
CA LEU A 217 -4.55 -11.45 14.59
C LEU A 217 -3.90 -12.42 15.58
N LEU A 218 -4.01 -12.14 16.89
CA LEU A 218 -3.42 -12.98 17.92
C LEU A 218 -4.16 -14.33 18.10
N PRO A 219 -5.50 -14.40 18.18
CA PRO A 219 -6.23 -15.66 18.19
C PRO A 219 -5.90 -16.57 17.01
N ASN A 220 -5.82 -16.04 15.78
CA ASN A 220 -5.45 -16.83 14.60
C ASN A 220 -4.05 -17.43 14.73
N PHE A 221 -3.10 -16.66 15.27
CA PHE A 221 -1.75 -17.15 15.53
C PHE A 221 -1.72 -18.22 16.64
N LEU A 222 -2.48 -18.01 17.72
CA LEU A 222 -2.55 -18.95 18.85
C LEU A 222 -3.26 -20.26 18.47
N ALA A 223 -4.07 -20.27 17.42
CA ALA A 223 -4.69 -21.46 16.87
C ALA A 223 -3.69 -22.39 16.13
N LEU A 224 -2.47 -21.92 15.85
CA LEU A 224 -1.42 -22.74 15.26
C LEU A 224 -0.82 -23.69 16.30
N SER A 225 -0.65 -24.96 15.93
CA SER A 225 -0.01 -25.96 16.78
C SER A 225 1.50 -25.92 16.64
N PHE A 226 2.19 -25.43 17.67
CA PHE A 226 3.67 -25.38 17.73
C PHE A 226 4.29 -26.71 18.18
N ASP A 227 3.50 -27.57 18.82
CA ASP A 227 3.93 -28.88 19.32
C ASP A 227 3.72 -30.02 18.31
N ALA A 228 3.07 -29.73 17.18
CA ALA A 228 2.83 -30.71 16.12
C ALA A 228 4.14 -31.13 15.43
N PRO A 229 4.28 -32.40 14.99
CA PRO A 229 5.47 -32.87 14.29
C PRO A 229 5.62 -32.28 12.87
N ASP A 230 4.56 -31.68 12.32
CA ASP A 230 4.56 -31.11 10.98
C ASP A 230 5.11 -29.67 10.95
N GLU A 231 6.44 -29.56 10.91
CA GLU A 231 7.15 -28.29 10.79
C GLU A 231 6.80 -27.52 9.51
N LYS A 232 6.52 -28.24 8.41
CA LYS A 232 6.18 -27.63 7.12
C LYS A 232 4.79 -26.99 7.19
N GLY A 233 3.81 -27.70 7.73
CA GLY A 233 2.46 -27.19 7.96
C GLY A 233 2.43 -25.99 8.91
N LEU A 234 3.25 -26.00 9.96
CA LEU A 234 3.39 -24.85 10.86
C LEU A 234 3.93 -23.62 10.12
N LYS A 235 5.02 -23.75 9.34
CA LYS A 235 5.57 -22.64 8.55
C LYS A 235 4.55 -22.08 7.57
N GLU A 236 3.79 -22.94 6.88
CA GLU A 236 2.72 -22.50 5.98
C GLU A 236 1.63 -21.73 6.73
N GLY A 237 1.21 -22.22 7.90
CA GLY A 237 0.27 -21.52 8.77
C GLY A 237 0.78 -20.14 9.23
N LEU A 238 2.07 -20.03 9.55
CA LEU A 238 2.70 -18.76 9.91
C LEU A 238 2.78 -17.79 8.71
N TYR A 239 3.08 -18.28 7.51
CA TYR A 239 3.07 -17.45 6.30
C TYR A 239 1.67 -16.96 5.95
N ARG A 240 0.64 -17.80 6.09
CA ARG A 240 -0.77 -17.40 6.00
C ARG A 240 -1.12 -16.30 7.00
N CYS A 241 -0.70 -16.44 8.26
CA CYS A 241 -0.84 -15.37 9.26
C CYS A 241 -0.13 -14.09 8.79
N SER A 242 1.08 -14.19 8.22
CA SER A 242 1.82 -13.03 7.70
C SER A 242 1.09 -12.31 6.54
N PHE A 243 0.33 -13.04 5.72
CA PHE A 243 -0.48 -12.45 4.66
C PHE A 243 -1.69 -11.72 5.23
N GLN A 244 -2.37 -12.29 6.22
CA GLN A 244 -3.47 -11.64 6.94
C GLN A 244 -3.02 -10.38 7.67
N ILE A 245 -1.85 -10.42 8.33
CA ILE A 245 -1.24 -9.25 8.96
C ILE A 245 -0.98 -8.17 7.91
N SER A 246 -0.43 -8.55 6.74
CA SER A 246 -0.24 -7.62 5.64
C SER A 246 -1.56 -7.00 5.17
N ASP A 247 -2.64 -7.79 5.04
CA ASP A 247 -3.96 -7.28 4.65
C ASP A 247 -4.45 -6.25 5.66
N THR A 248 -4.33 -6.58 6.95
CA THR A 248 -4.77 -5.71 8.03
C THR A 248 -3.98 -4.41 8.04
N ILE A 249 -2.64 -4.43 7.91
CA ILE A 249 -1.83 -3.19 7.87
C ILE A 249 -2.30 -2.27 6.74
N PHE A 250 -2.56 -2.82 5.54
CA PHE A 250 -2.96 -2.00 4.40
C PHE A 250 -4.41 -1.52 4.49
N GLN A 251 -5.32 -2.27 5.10
CA GLN A 251 -6.67 -1.77 5.43
C GLN A 251 -6.62 -0.58 6.38
N TYR A 252 -5.74 -0.60 7.37
CA TYR A 252 -5.55 0.53 8.29
C TYR A 252 -4.84 1.72 7.64
N PHE A 253 -3.95 1.47 6.68
CA PHE A 253 -3.39 2.55 5.86
C PHE A 253 -4.46 3.20 4.98
N ASP A 254 -5.39 2.41 4.42
CA ASP A 254 -6.51 2.91 3.63
C ASP A 254 -7.45 3.82 4.43
N LEU A 255 -7.62 3.59 5.74
CA LEU A 255 -8.38 4.49 6.62
C LEU A 255 -7.77 5.90 6.66
N ILE A 256 -6.44 5.98 6.78
CA ILE A 256 -5.73 7.26 6.81
C ILE A 256 -5.81 7.96 5.46
N LEU A 257 -5.69 7.22 4.36
CA LEU A 257 -5.88 7.79 3.02
C LEU A 257 -7.31 8.29 2.81
N ALA A 258 -8.31 7.61 3.36
CA ALA A 258 -9.71 8.04 3.32
C ALA A 258 -9.95 9.31 4.16
N ASP A 259 -9.41 9.39 5.38
CA ASP A 259 -9.47 10.61 6.21
C ASP A 259 -8.89 11.82 5.44
N ILE A 260 -7.74 11.62 4.79
CA ILE A 260 -7.09 12.67 3.98
C ILE A 260 -7.96 13.04 2.78
N ALA A 261 -8.58 12.07 2.10
CA ALA A 261 -9.46 12.34 0.98
C ALA A 261 -10.66 13.20 1.39
N ASP A 262 -11.29 12.87 2.53
CA ASP A 262 -12.42 13.60 3.10
C ASP A 262 -12.03 15.04 3.45
N GLU A 263 -10.87 15.24 4.11
CA GLU A 263 -10.35 16.58 4.45
C GLU A 263 -10.01 17.42 3.21
N LEU A 264 -9.61 16.78 2.12
CA LEU A 264 -9.34 17.44 0.84
C LEU A 264 -10.61 17.75 0.05
N THR A 265 -11.79 17.32 0.51
CA THR A 265 -13.09 17.49 -0.19
C THR A 265 -13.07 16.99 -1.64
N ILE A 266 -12.18 16.05 -1.94
CA ILE A 266 -12.12 15.36 -3.21
C ILE A 266 -13.06 14.18 -3.07
N GLU A 267 -14.06 14.05 -3.95
CA GLU A 267 -14.74 12.77 -4.11
C GLU A 267 -13.68 11.74 -4.52
N ALA A 268 -13.22 10.93 -3.55
CA ALA A 268 -12.25 9.88 -3.81
C ALA A 268 -12.84 8.98 -4.92
N PRO A 269 -12.19 8.84 -6.08
CA PRO A 269 -12.67 7.92 -7.10
C PRO A 269 -12.72 6.53 -6.45
N SER A 270 -13.92 5.98 -6.32
CA SER A 270 -14.10 4.68 -5.69
C SER A 270 -13.24 3.63 -6.41
N LEU A 271 -12.51 2.80 -5.66
CA LEU A 271 -11.71 1.69 -6.21
C LEU A 271 -12.54 0.78 -7.14
N THR A 272 -13.87 0.72 -6.93
CA THR A 272 -14.84 0.04 -7.78
C THR A 272 -15.03 0.68 -9.16
N ALA A 273 -14.99 2.02 -9.27
CA ALA A 273 -15.10 2.70 -10.57
C ALA A 273 -13.87 2.45 -11.46
N CYS A 274 -12.68 2.39 -10.85
CA CYS A 274 -11.44 2.11 -11.57
C CYS A 274 -11.36 0.66 -12.08
N LEU A 275 -12.06 -0.27 -11.43
CA LEU A 275 -12.22 -1.66 -11.90
C LEU A 275 -13.33 -1.79 -12.96
N ALA A 276 -14.42 -1.02 -12.83
CA ALA A 276 -15.54 -1.05 -13.77
C ALA A 276 -15.18 -0.50 -15.15
N ASP A 277 -14.30 0.50 -15.26
CA ASP A 277 -13.84 1.02 -16.55
C ASP A 277 -13.03 0.00 -17.36
N HIS A 278 -12.35 -0.94 -16.68
CA HIS A 278 -11.63 -2.04 -17.34
C HIS A 278 -12.54 -3.21 -17.73
N ASP A 279 -13.69 -3.40 -17.08
CA ASP A 279 -14.69 -4.42 -17.45
C ASP A 279 -15.64 -3.97 -18.58
N CYS A 280 -15.76 -2.67 -18.83
CA CYS A 280 -16.58 -2.09 -19.90
C CYS A 280 -15.89 -2.06 -21.29
N GLN A 281 -14.67 -2.58 -21.44
CA GLN A 281 -13.99 -2.75 -22.73
C GLN A 281 -14.12 -4.16 -23.33
N LYS A 282 -15.16 -4.91 -22.97
CA LYS A 282 -15.58 -6.12 -23.70
C LYS A 282 -16.53 -5.82 -24.85
#